data_AF-A0A952L533-F1
#
_entry.id   AF-A0A952L533-F1
#
_cell.length_a   1.000
_cell.length_b   1.000
_cell.length_c   1.000
_cell.angle_alpha   90.00
_cell.angle_beta   90.00
_cell.angle_gamma   90.00
#
_symmetry.space_group_name_H-M   'P 1'
#
loop_
_entity.id
_entity.type
_entity.pdbx_description
1 polymer ?
#
loop_
_entity_poly.entity_id
_entity_poly.type
_entity_poly.pdbx_seq_one_letter_code
_entity_poly.pdbx_strand_id
1 'polypeptide(L)'
;MVLFAAVLAMSGCSREKRVIDADQPVTERIGAQDPRAHQFGDNLFQVSQGGRYFAWYGCNGCHGENARGRADLADGHWRHGATVDRVFASITGHGPTGLRIPVEQRWQLAAYVQQLPRLDPAYRRRQDIDQVGEAQADQWQGPVR
;
A
#
# COMPACT_ATOMS: atom_id res chain seq x y z
N MET A 1 5.21 -15.38 34.05
CA MET A 1 5.17 -14.14 33.26
C MET A 1 6.24 -14.03 32.17
N VAL A 2 7.41 -14.68 32.29
CA VAL A 2 8.48 -14.60 31.26
C VAL A 2 8.12 -15.29 29.93
N LEU A 3 7.37 -16.40 29.96
CA LEU A 3 6.95 -17.10 28.72
C LEU A 3 6.00 -16.28 27.82
N PHE A 4 5.16 -15.42 28.41
CA PHE A 4 4.18 -14.64 27.64
C PHE A 4 4.84 -13.49 26.86
N ALA A 5 5.92 -12.91 27.40
CA ALA A 5 6.67 -11.85 26.73
C ALA A 5 7.43 -12.36 25.49
N ALA A 6 7.93 -13.60 25.52
CA ALA A 6 8.67 -14.19 24.40
C ALA A 6 7.77 -14.43 23.16
N VAL A 7 6.52 -14.85 23.35
CA VAL A 7 5.57 -15.13 22.25
C VAL A 7 5.15 -13.84 21.52
N LEU A 8 5.00 -12.73 22.24
CA LEU A 8 4.69 -11.42 21.66
C LEU A 8 5.83 -10.86 20.81
N ALA A 9 7.09 -11.09 21.20
CA ALA A 9 8.24 -10.64 20.43
C ALA A 9 8.36 -11.33 19.06
N MET A 10 8.07 -12.64 18.98
CA MET A 10 8.27 -13.39 17.73
C MET A 10 7.20 -13.12 16.66
N SER A 11 6.01 -12.68 17.05
CA SER A 11 4.91 -12.40 16.10
C SER A 11 5.11 -11.08 15.33
N GLY A 12 5.88 -10.13 15.88
CA GLY A 12 6.30 -8.91 15.18
C GLY A 12 7.22 -9.19 13.99
N CYS A 13 8.22 -10.05 14.17
CA CYS A 13 9.24 -10.34 13.15
C CYS A 13 8.66 -10.91 11.84
N SER A 14 7.59 -11.69 11.91
CA SER A 14 6.96 -12.27 10.71
C SER A 14 6.21 -11.23 9.88
N ARG A 15 5.68 -10.18 10.50
CA ARG A 15 4.91 -9.12 9.81
C ARG A 15 5.78 -8.11 9.08
N GLU A 16 7.06 -8.06 9.39
CA GLU A 16 8.04 -7.15 8.75
C GLU A 16 9.00 -7.89 7.82
N LYS A 17 8.73 -9.17 7.53
CA LYS A 17 9.55 -9.99 6.64
C LYS A 17 9.69 -9.32 5.27
N ARG A 18 10.93 -9.03 4.90
CA ARG A 18 11.29 -8.51 3.57
C ARG A 18 11.62 -9.69 2.67
N VAL A 19 10.91 -9.81 1.56
CA VAL A 19 11.23 -10.78 0.51
C VAL A 19 12.12 -10.05 -0.49
N ILE A 20 13.42 -10.28 -0.41
CA ILE A 20 14.42 -9.77 -1.35
C ILE A 20 14.64 -10.86 -2.43
N ASP A 21 13.55 -11.33 -3.04
CA ASP A 21 13.61 -12.33 -4.12
C ASP A 21 13.06 -11.77 -5.42
N ALA A 22 13.53 -12.33 -6.54
CA ALA A 22 13.15 -11.97 -7.90
C ALA A 22 11.70 -12.36 -8.27
N ASP A 23 10.98 -13.08 -7.40
CA ASP A 23 9.60 -13.54 -7.63
C ASP A 23 8.56 -12.48 -7.21
N GLN A 24 8.74 -11.26 -7.72
CA GLN A 24 7.72 -10.23 -7.56
C GLN A 24 6.54 -10.57 -8.49
N PRO A 25 5.29 -10.50 -8.03
CA PRO A 25 4.13 -10.76 -8.88
C PRO A 25 4.11 -9.77 -10.05
N VAL A 26 4.22 -10.33 -11.26
CA VAL A 26 4.11 -9.59 -12.53
C VAL A 26 2.76 -9.79 -13.22
N THR A 27 1.89 -10.64 -12.65
CA THR A 27 0.59 -10.98 -13.21
C THR A 27 -0.55 -10.22 -12.53
N GLU A 28 -1.55 -9.81 -13.32
CA GLU A 28 -2.77 -9.19 -12.78
C GLU A 28 -3.49 -10.10 -11.76
N ARG A 29 -4.40 -9.49 -10.99
CA ARG A 29 -5.28 -10.16 -10.03
C ARG A 29 -6.03 -11.35 -10.64
N ILE A 30 -6.08 -12.47 -9.91
CA ILE A 30 -6.82 -13.67 -10.28
C ILE A 30 -8.15 -13.71 -9.54
N GLY A 31 -9.20 -13.15 -10.16
CA GLY A 31 -10.56 -13.22 -9.62
C GLY A 31 -10.75 -12.50 -8.29
N ALA A 32 -11.95 -12.60 -7.71
CA ALA A 32 -12.20 -12.13 -6.34
C ALA A 32 -11.53 -13.06 -5.33
N GLN A 33 -11.02 -12.50 -4.23
CA GLN A 33 -10.30 -13.21 -3.17
C GLN A 33 -8.93 -13.77 -3.60
N ASP A 34 -8.19 -13.02 -4.41
CA ASP A 34 -6.81 -13.37 -4.77
C ASP A 34 -5.95 -13.57 -3.49
N PRO A 35 -5.24 -14.71 -3.33
CA PRO A 35 -4.49 -15.02 -2.12
C PRO A 35 -3.35 -14.03 -1.83
N ARG A 36 -2.87 -13.30 -2.85
CA ARG A 36 -1.87 -12.24 -2.66
C ARG A 36 -2.40 -11.13 -1.76
N ALA A 37 -3.70 -10.89 -1.71
CA ALA A 37 -4.31 -9.92 -0.80
C ALA A 37 -3.80 -10.05 0.65
N HIS A 38 -3.65 -11.27 1.15
CA HIS A 38 -3.11 -11.54 2.48
C HIS A 38 -1.60 -11.32 2.56
N GLN A 39 -0.85 -11.75 1.54
CA GLN A 39 0.60 -11.58 1.49
C GLN A 39 1.02 -10.11 1.59
N PHE A 40 0.24 -9.22 0.98
CA PHE A 40 0.47 -7.76 1.01
C PHE A 40 -0.18 -7.09 2.21
N GLY A 41 -1.45 -7.41 2.48
CA GLY A 41 -2.24 -6.76 3.52
C GLY A 41 -1.75 -7.05 4.93
N ASP A 42 -1.19 -8.23 5.18
CA ASP A 42 -0.76 -8.65 6.51
C ASP A 42 0.73 -8.36 6.80
N ASN A 43 1.46 -7.82 5.81
CA ASN A 43 2.88 -7.49 5.89
C ASN A 43 3.10 -5.97 5.99
N LEU A 44 3.60 -5.51 7.13
CA LEU A 44 3.83 -4.09 7.44
C LEU A 44 4.91 -3.47 6.56
N PHE A 45 5.92 -4.24 6.14
CA PHE A 45 6.89 -3.76 5.17
C PHE A 45 6.18 -3.45 3.85
N GLN A 46 5.35 -4.36 3.34
CA GLN A 46 4.60 -4.14 2.08
C GLN A 46 3.64 -2.94 2.18
N VAL A 47 2.94 -2.79 3.30
CA VAL A 47 2.07 -1.63 3.57
C VAL A 47 2.87 -0.33 3.58
N SER A 48 4.04 -0.30 4.22
CA SER A 48 4.91 0.88 4.24
C SER A 48 5.43 1.25 2.84
N GLN A 49 5.78 0.26 2.00
CA GLN A 49 6.16 0.53 0.62
C GLN A 49 4.98 1.16 -0.14
N GLY A 50 3.76 0.65 0.07
CA GLY A 50 2.55 1.23 -0.51
C GLY A 50 2.33 2.70 -0.15
N GLY A 51 2.57 3.08 1.10
CA GLY A 51 2.45 4.48 1.52
C GLY A 51 3.48 5.40 0.86
N ARG A 52 4.67 4.89 0.54
CA ARG A 52 5.66 5.60 -0.28
C ARG A 52 5.19 5.80 -1.70
N TYR A 53 4.68 4.73 -2.28
CA TYR A 53 4.17 4.76 -3.65
C TYR A 53 2.94 5.65 -3.82
N PHE A 54 2.16 5.89 -2.77
CA PHE A 54 0.98 6.74 -2.83
C PHE A 54 1.29 8.16 -3.34
N ALA A 55 2.40 8.74 -2.87
CA ALA A 55 2.83 10.07 -3.28
C ALA A 55 3.66 10.02 -4.60
N TRP A 56 4.51 9.00 -4.76
CA TRP A 56 5.30 8.81 -5.99
C TRP A 56 4.43 8.68 -7.25
N TYR A 57 3.30 7.97 -7.14
CA TYR A 57 2.37 7.80 -8.24
C TYR A 57 1.28 8.88 -8.32
N GLY A 58 1.37 9.93 -7.49
CA GLY A 58 0.48 11.09 -7.52
C GLY A 58 -0.94 10.81 -7.05
N CYS A 59 -1.18 9.74 -6.27
CA CYS A 59 -2.51 9.47 -5.72
C CYS A 59 -2.97 10.61 -4.80
N ASN A 60 -2.03 11.23 -4.06
CA ASN A 60 -2.26 12.38 -3.21
C ASN A 60 -2.74 13.64 -3.96
N GLY A 61 -2.51 13.76 -5.28
CA GLY A 61 -2.99 14.90 -6.06
C GLY A 61 -4.52 15.03 -6.08
N CYS A 62 -5.24 13.89 -6.12
CA CYS A 62 -6.71 13.85 -6.07
C CYS A 62 -7.24 13.48 -4.68
N HIS A 63 -6.56 12.57 -3.99
CA HIS A 63 -6.98 12.05 -2.69
C HIS A 63 -6.43 12.85 -1.50
N GLY A 64 -5.62 13.89 -1.74
CA GLY A 64 -4.99 14.70 -0.70
C GLY A 64 -3.79 13.99 -0.05
N GLU A 65 -2.87 14.77 0.52
CA GLU A 65 -1.68 14.26 1.22
C GLU A 65 -2.05 13.32 2.37
N ASN A 66 -3.11 13.65 3.10
CA ASN A 66 -3.62 12.83 4.21
C ASN A 66 -4.67 11.79 3.77
N ALA A 67 -4.83 11.55 2.46
CA ALA A 67 -5.87 10.71 1.87
C ALA A 67 -7.33 11.16 2.16
N ARG A 68 -7.55 12.42 2.58
CA ARG A 68 -8.87 13.01 2.89
C ARG A 68 -9.33 14.07 1.87
N GLY A 69 -8.93 13.91 0.61
CA GLY A 69 -9.24 14.81 -0.50
C GLY A 69 -10.67 14.62 -1.04
N ARG A 70 -10.87 14.93 -2.32
CA ARG A 70 -12.20 14.91 -2.97
C ARG A 70 -12.89 13.54 -2.88
N ALA A 71 -12.10 12.47 -2.91
CA ALA A 71 -12.53 11.12 -2.58
C ALA A 71 -11.72 10.67 -1.35
N ASP A 72 -12.31 10.82 -0.15
CA ASP A 72 -11.66 10.42 1.10
C ASP A 72 -11.49 8.88 1.10
N LEU A 73 -10.26 8.41 1.30
CA LEU A 73 -9.92 6.99 1.42
C LEU A 73 -9.67 6.58 2.88
N ALA A 74 -9.63 7.55 3.80
CA ALA A 74 -9.41 7.38 5.23
C ALA A 74 -10.72 7.45 6.05
N ASP A 75 -11.87 7.67 5.42
CA ASP A 75 -13.18 7.71 6.09
C ASP A 75 -13.80 6.32 6.37
N GLY A 76 -13.28 5.27 5.71
CA GLY A 76 -13.77 3.90 5.84
C GLY A 76 -15.01 3.57 4.97
N HIS A 77 -15.46 4.47 4.11
CA HIS A 77 -16.62 4.27 3.24
C HIS A 77 -16.22 3.79 1.83
N TRP A 78 -16.29 2.47 1.61
CA TRP A 78 -15.84 1.85 0.37
C TRP A 78 -16.96 1.65 -0.67
N ARG A 79 -16.89 2.39 -1.79
CA ARG A 79 -17.84 2.25 -2.91
C ARG A 79 -17.65 0.99 -3.75
N HIS A 80 -16.43 0.47 -3.83
CA HIS A 80 -16.05 -0.65 -4.71
C HIS A 80 -15.53 -1.88 -3.95
N GLY A 81 -15.74 -1.90 -2.62
CA GLY A 81 -15.28 -2.96 -1.72
C GLY A 81 -14.00 -2.59 -0.97
N ALA A 82 -13.86 -3.14 0.24
CA ALA A 82 -12.82 -2.78 1.22
C ALA A 82 -11.69 -3.82 1.35
N THR A 83 -11.68 -4.85 0.49
CA THR A 83 -10.64 -5.89 0.52
C THR A 83 -9.46 -5.47 -0.36
N VAL A 84 -8.24 -5.87 -0.01
CA VAL A 84 -7.01 -5.45 -0.72
C VAL A 84 -7.10 -5.76 -2.22
N ASP A 85 -7.59 -6.95 -2.58
CA ASP A 85 -7.83 -7.34 -3.96
C ASP A 85 -8.86 -6.45 -4.67
N ARG A 86 -9.88 -5.94 -3.98
CA ARG A 86 -10.86 -5.00 -4.57
C ARG A 86 -10.26 -3.62 -4.77
N VAL A 87 -9.46 -3.15 -3.83
CA VAL A 87 -8.71 -1.89 -3.96
C VAL A 87 -7.70 -1.98 -5.12
N PHE A 88 -7.01 -3.12 -5.29
CA PHE A 88 -6.16 -3.36 -6.47
C PHE A 88 -6.94 -3.18 -7.77
N ALA A 89 -8.15 -3.78 -7.86
CA ALA A 89 -9.00 -3.63 -9.04
C ALA A 89 -9.42 -2.18 -9.29
N SER A 90 -9.71 -1.41 -8.22
CA SER A 90 -9.97 0.02 -8.33
C SER A 90 -8.76 0.82 -8.82
N ILE A 91 -7.54 0.51 -8.35
CA ILE A 91 -6.31 1.15 -8.81
C ILE A 91 -6.09 0.86 -10.31
N THR A 92 -6.19 -0.40 -10.72
CA THR A 92 -6.13 -0.79 -12.15
C THR A 92 -7.21 -0.09 -12.98
N GLY A 93 -8.40 0.13 -12.40
CA GLY A 93 -9.52 0.85 -13.01
C GLY A 93 -9.26 2.33 -13.30
N HIS A 94 -8.16 2.92 -12.83
CA HIS A 94 -7.72 4.27 -13.22
C HIS A 94 -7.13 4.33 -14.63
N GLY A 95 -7.20 3.23 -15.39
CA GLY A 95 -6.81 3.19 -16.80
C GLY A 95 -5.30 3.33 -16.96
N PRO A 96 -4.81 4.15 -17.92
CA PRO A 96 -3.37 4.28 -18.18
C PRO A 96 -2.55 4.66 -16.95
N THR A 97 -3.07 5.52 -16.06
CA THR A 97 -2.34 5.90 -14.83
C THR A 97 -2.15 4.69 -13.91
N GLY A 98 -3.19 3.88 -13.72
CA GLY A 98 -3.10 2.67 -12.90
C GLY A 98 -2.21 1.59 -13.52
N LEU A 99 -2.31 1.38 -14.84
CA LEU A 99 -1.56 0.34 -15.55
C LEU A 99 -0.06 0.64 -15.70
N ARG A 100 0.36 1.90 -15.56
CA ARG A 100 1.79 2.30 -15.54
C ARG A 100 2.49 1.91 -14.24
N ILE A 101 1.73 1.59 -13.20
CA ILE A 101 2.26 1.14 -11.91
C ILE A 101 2.57 -0.36 -12.01
N PRO A 102 3.81 -0.80 -11.70
CA PRO A 102 4.15 -2.22 -11.64
C PRO A 102 3.17 -3.00 -10.77
N VAL A 103 2.84 -4.24 -11.17
CA VAL A 103 1.82 -5.08 -10.50
C VAL A 103 2.08 -5.20 -9.00
N GLU A 104 3.33 -5.49 -8.60
CA GLU A 104 3.73 -5.54 -7.20
C GLU A 104 3.40 -4.26 -6.44
N GLN A 105 3.71 -3.12 -7.04
CA GLN A 105 3.52 -1.82 -6.42
C GLN A 105 2.04 -1.44 -6.35
N ARG A 106 1.22 -1.94 -7.27
CA ARG A 106 -0.25 -1.89 -7.14
C ARG A 106 -0.76 -2.71 -5.97
N TRP A 107 -0.18 -3.88 -5.69
CA TRP A 107 -0.54 -4.66 -4.50
C TRP A 107 -0.15 -3.96 -3.20
N GLN A 108 1.05 -3.39 -3.15
CA GLN A 108 1.53 -2.59 -2.01
C GLN A 108 0.63 -1.36 -1.78
N LEU A 109 0.33 -0.60 -2.85
CA LEU A 109 -0.62 0.52 -2.81
C LEU A 109 -1.99 0.07 -2.31
N ALA A 110 -2.50 -1.06 -2.82
CA ALA A 110 -3.81 -1.56 -2.41
C ALA A 110 -3.85 -1.92 -0.92
N ALA A 111 -2.78 -2.54 -0.41
CA ALA A 111 -2.64 -2.85 1.02
C ALA A 111 -2.59 -1.57 1.87
N TYR A 112 -1.80 -0.58 1.45
CA TYR A 112 -1.74 0.71 2.12
C TYR A 112 -3.09 1.43 2.14
N VAL A 113 -3.73 1.56 0.97
CA VAL A 113 -5.02 2.24 0.80
C VAL A 113 -6.09 1.59 1.65
N GLN A 114 -6.16 0.25 1.65
CA GLN A 114 -7.11 -0.50 2.47
C GLN A 114 -6.96 -0.24 3.97
N GLN A 115 -5.73 0.01 4.44
CA GLN A 115 -5.46 0.28 5.85
C GLN A 115 -5.63 1.76 6.25
N LEU A 116 -5.75 2.69 5.29
CA LEU A 116 -5.86 4.13 5.56
C LEU A 116 -6.86 4.51 6.66
N PRO A 117 -8.06 3.91 6.76
CA PRO A 117 -9.00 4.25 7.83
C PRO A 117 -8.51 3.90 9.25
N ARG A 118 -7.49 3.04 9.35
CA ARG A 118 -6.94 2.48 10.60
C ARG A 118 -5.53 2.98 10.91
N LEU A 119 -4.85 3.60 9.94
CA LEU A 119 -3.52 4.13 10.13
C LEU A 119 -3.59 5.42 10.95
N ASP A 120 -2.80 5.47 12.03
CA ASP A 120 -2.65 6.67 12.85
C ASP A 120 -2.14 7.85 12.00
N PRO A 121 -2.76 9.04 12.05
CA PRO A 121 -2.26 10.23 11.39
C PRO A 121 -0.77 10.54 11.66
N ALA A 122 -0.26 10.20 12.85
CA ALA A 122 1.16 10.33 13.19
C ALA A 122 2.06 9.35 12.43
N TYR A 123 1.56 8.16 12.09
CA TYR A 123 2.30 7.20 11.26
C TYR A 123 2.47 7.75 9.84
N ARG A 124 1.41 8.32 9.24
CA ARG A 124 1.52 8.97 7.93
C ARG A 124 2.47 10.15 7.95
N ARG A 125 2.34 11.05 8.94
CA ARG A 125 3.23 12.21 9.02
C ARG A 125 4.71 11.80 9.06
N ARG A 126 5.07 10.75 9.80
CA ARG A 126 6.45 10.23 9.81
C ARG A 126 6.86 9.74 8.43
N GLN A 127 5.99 8.94 7.82
CA GLN A 127 6.20 8.42 6.48
C GLN A 127 6.35 9.55 5.44
N ASP A 128 5.56 10.62 5.50
CA ASP A 128 5.67 11.78 4.61
C ASP A 128 6.99 12.53 4.81
N ILE A 129 7.45 12.66 6.05
CA ILE A 129 8.75 13.27 6.39
C ILE A 129 9.90 12.43 5.86
N ASP A 130 9.84 11.10 6.03
CA ASP A 130 10.88 10.17 5.55
C ASP A 130 11.00 10.17 4.01
N GLN A 131 9.97 10.62 3.31
CA GLN A 131 9.89 10.68 1.84
C GLN A 131 10.31 12.03 1.26
N VAL A 132 10.65 13.01 2.09
CA VAL A 132 11.12 14.31 1.61
C VAL A 132 12.37 14.12 0.76
N GLY A 133 12.28 14.48 -0.52
CA GLY A 133 13.35 14.34 -1.50
C GLY A 133 13.29 13.07 -2.36
N GLU A 134 12.35 12.16 -2.10
CA GLU A 134 12.06 11.07 -3.03
C GLU A 134 11.25 11.55 -4.25
N ALA A 135 11.15 10.73 -5.29
CA ALA A 135 10.39 11.07 -6.49
C ALA A 135 8.91 11.29 -6.15
N GLN A 136 8.30 12.37 -6.64
CA GLN A 136 6.90 12.69 -6.43
C GLN A 136 6.22 12.92 -7.77
N ALA A 137 5.08 12.27 -8.01
CA ALA A 137 4.20 12.47 -9.16
C ALA A 137 4.91 12.86 -10.49
N ASP A 138 4.93 14.15 -10.82
CA ASP A 138 5.50 14.74 -12.04
C ASP A 138 7.02 14.56 -12.17
N GLN A 139 7.72 14.39 -11.06
CA GLN A 139 9.15 14.11 -10.99
C GLN A 139 9.47 12.60 -11.13
N TRP A 140 8.47 11.72 -11.07
CA TRP A 140 8.67 10.28 -11.26
C TRP A 140 8.72 9.91 -12.75
N GLN A 141 9.85 9.36 -13.20
CA GLN A 141 10.11 9.11 -14.64
C GLN A 141 9.88 7.67 -15.09
N GLY A 142 9.44 6.77 -14.20
CA GLY A 142 9.21 5.37 -14.54
C GLY A 142 9.67 4.40 -13.43
N PRO A 143 9.41 3.09 -13.61
CA PRO A 143 9.73 2.09 -12.61
C PRO A 143 11.20 2.17 -12.18
N VAL A 144 11.46 2.16 -10.88
CA VAL A 144 12.81 2.00 -10.35
C VAL A 144 13.27 0.61 -10.78
N ARG A 145 14.30 0.56 -11.64
CA ARG A 145 14.91 -0.70 -12.08
C ARG A 145 15.67 -1.38 -10.95
#